data_AF-A0A7S2QYZ7-F1
#
_entry.id   AF-A0A7S2QYZ7-F1
#
_cell.length_a   1.000
_cell.length_b   1.000
_cell.length_c   1.000
_cell.angle_alpha   90.00
_cell.angle_beta   90.00
_cell.angle_gamma   90.00
#
_symmetry.space_group_name_H-M   'P 1'
#
loop_
_entity.id
_entity.type
_entity.pdbx_description
1 polymer ?
#
loop_
_entity_poly.entity_id
_entity_poly.type
_entity_poly.pdbx_seq_one_letter_code
_entity_poly.pdbx_strand_id
1 'polypeptide(L)'
;SITRARFGELNMDLFRKCMDPVEKCLRDAKFDKAQVHEVVLVGGSTRIPKVQTLLSDFFNGKELCKSINPDEAVAYGAAVQAAILSGEGNEKVQDLLLLDVSPLSMGLETVGGVMTVLIP
;
A
#
# COMPACT_ATOMS: atom_id res chain seq x y z
N SER A 1 -27.40 8.30 -17.81
CA SER A 1 -26.86 7.58 -16.64
C SER A 1 -25.53 6.94 -17.03
N ILE A 2 -24.59 6.80 -16.10
CA ILE A 2 -23.30 6.12 -16.36
C ILE A 2 -23.41 4.69 -15.85
N THR A 3 -23.16 3.71 -16.73
CA THR A 3 -23.12 2.30 -16.32
C THR A 3 -21.78 1.98 -15.66
N ARG A 4 -21.75 0.92 -14.82
CA ARG A 4 -20.49 0.42 -14.25
C ARG A 4 -19.46 0.08 -15.32
N ALA A 5 -19.92 -0.52 -16.43
CA ALA A 5 -19.07 -0.84 -17.57
C ALA A 5 -18.43 0.42 -18.17
N ARG A 6 -19.23 1.47 -18.40
CA ARG A 6 -18.73 2.73 -18.95
C ARG A 6 -17.78 3.46 -17.99
N PHE A 7 -18.09 3.49 -16.70
CA PHE A 7 -17.16 4.02 -15.69
C PHE A 7 -15.83 3.25 -15.67
N GLY A 8 -15.90 1.93 -15.75
CA GLY A 8 -14.73 1.05 -15.81
C GLY A 8 -13.86 1.30 -17.04
N GLU A 9 -14.49 1.44 -18.20
CA GLU A 9 -13.83 1.74 -19.47
C GLU A 9 -13.12 3.10 -19.43
N LEU A 10 -13.80 4.15 -18.95
CA LEU A 10 -13.27 5.51 -18.88
C LEU A 10 -12.04 5.64 -17.96
N ASN A 11 -11.88 4.76 -16.97
CA ASN A 11 -10.80 4.82 -15.99
C ASN A 11 -9.85 3.61 -16.07
N MET A 12 -9.95 2.79 -17.12
CA MET A 12 -9.19 1.54 -17.21
C MET A 12 -7.68 1.80 -17.20
N ASP A 13 -7.23 2.89 -17.82
CA ASP A 13 -5.82 3.27 -17.82
C ASP A 13 -5.33 3.64 -16.40
N LEU A 14 -6.13 4.41 -15.66
CA LEU A 14 -5.83 4.77 -14.27
C LEU A 14 -5.80 3.53 -13.37
N PHE A 15 -6.78 2.63 -13.49
CA PHE A 15 -6.81 1.40 -12.70
C PHE A 15 -5.62 0.48 -12.98
N ARG A 16 -5.15 0.42 -14.23
CA ARG A 16 -3.96 -0.34 -14.60
C ARG A 16 -2.68 0.30 -14.06
N LYS A 17 -2.54 1.64 -14.14
CA LYS A 17 -1.40 2.39 -13.57
C LYS A 17 -1.24 2.14 -12.06
N CYS A 18 -2.32 1.88 -11.34
CA CYS A 18 -2.24 1.52 -9.93
C CYS A 18 -1.52 0.19 -9.64
N MET A 19 -1.32 -0.68 -10.64
CA MET A 19 -0.60 -1.95 -10.47
C MET A 19 0.93 -1.76 -10.56
N ASP A 20 1.42 -0.75 -11.27
CA ASP A 20 2.86 -0.51 -11.44
C ASP A 20 3.58 -0.34 -10.08
N PRO A 21 3.04 0.41 -9.09
CA PRO A 21 3.63 0.49 -7.75
C PRO A 21 3.59 -0.82 -6.98
N VAL A 22 2.56 -1.65 -7.18
CA VAL A 22 2.45 -2.97 -6.52
C VAL A 22 3.55 -3.89 -7.01
N GLU A 23 3.76 -3.94 -8.33
CA GLU A 23 4.86 -4.69 -8.92
C GLU A 23 6.23 -4.17 -8.50
N LYS A 24 6.41 -2.84 -8.48
CA LYS A 24 7.66 -2.21 -8.05
C LYS A 24 7.96 -2.59 -6.59
N CYS A 25 6.98 -2.48 -5.70
CA CYS A 25 7.13 -2.83 -4.29
C CYS A 25 7.61 -4.28 -4.10
N LEU A 26 7.00 -5.24 -4.81
CA LEU A 26 7.43 -6.64 -4.75
C LEU A 26 8.85 -6.85 -5.27
N ARG A 27 9.24 -6.17 -6.37
CA ARG A 27 10.61 -6.23 -6.90
C ARG A 27 11.62 -5.65 -5.91
N ASP A 28 11.34 -4.49 -5.34
CA ASP A 28 12.23 -3.82 -4.39
C ASP A 28 12.38 -4.65 -3.10
N ALA A 29 11.29 -5.30 -2.65
CA ALA A 29 11.29 -6.25 -1.53
C ALA A 29 11.89 -7.63 -1.88
N LYS A 30 12.16 -7.90 -3.16
CA LYS A 30 12.62 -9.21 -3.68
C LYS A 30 11.68 -10.36 -3.33
N PHE A 31 10.38 -10.10 -3.31
CA PHE A 31 9.35 -11.09 -2.98
C PHE A 31 8.58 -11.51 -4.23
N ASP A 32 8.30 -12.81 -4.33
CA ASP A 32 7.31 -13.33 -5.26
C ASP A 32 5.88 -13.07 -4.76
N LYS A 33 4.93 -12.94 -5.68
CA LYS A 33 3.51 -12.73 -5.37
C LYS A 33 2.94 -13.81 -4.46
N ALA A 34 3.41 -15.05 -4.60
CA ALA A 34 2.97 -16.19 -3.79
C ALA A 34 3.40 -16.08 -2.31
N GLN A 35 4.43 -15.29 -2.01
CA GLN A 35 4.91 -15.07 -0.65
C GLN A 35 4.08 -14.02 0.11
N VAL A 36 3.17 -13.32 -0.57
CA VAL A 36 2.24 -12.41 0.08
C VAL A 36 1.15 -13.22 0.77
N HIS A 37 1.11 -13.16 2.10
CA HIS A 37 0.14 -13.91 2.89
C HIS A 37 -1.25 -13.26 2.83
N GLU A 38 -1.33 -11.94 2.99
CA GLU A 38 -2.58 -11.19 3.08
C GLU A 38 -2.50 -9.92 2.24
N VAL A 39 -3.66 -9.49 1.70
CA VAL A 39 -3.79 -8.23 0.96
C VAL A 39 -4.87 -7.39 1.62
N VAL A 40 -4.45 -6.38 2.37
CA VAL A 40 -5.36 -5.49 3.12
C VAL A 40 -5.72 -4.27 2.29
N LEU A 41 -7.01 -3.95 2.20
CA LEU A 41 -7.52 -2.81 1.45
C LEU A 41 -7.73 -1.59 2.36
N VAL A 42 -7.10 -0.47 2.00
CA VAL A 42 -7.19 0.80 2.74
C VAL A 42 -7.47 1.95 1.76
N GLY A 43 -8.37 2.85 2.16
CA GLY A 43 -8.84 4.00 1.39
C GLY A 43 -10.12 3.73 0.58
N GLY A 44 -11.06 4.67 0.55
CA GLY A 44 -12.39 4.49 -0.03
C GLY A 44 -12.42 4.07 -1.51
N SER A 45 -11.43 4.46 -2.32
CA SER A 45 -11.31 4.05 -3.73
C SER A 45 -11.09 2.54 -3.89
N THR A 46 -10.63 1.83 -2.86
CA THR A 46 -10.54 0.36 -2.88
C THR A 46 -11.90 -0.32 -2.91
N ARG A 47 -13.01 0.41 -2.65
CA ARG A 47 -14.38 -0.11 -2.80
C ARG A 47 -14.78 -0.30 -4.27
N ILE A 48 -14.02 0.25 -5.23
CA ILE A 48 -14.29 0.08 -6.66
C ILE A 48 -14.09 -1.39 -7.05
N PRO A 49 -15.14 -2.09 -7.57
CA PRO A 49 -15.04 -3.51 -7.88
C PRO A 49 -13.93 -3.84 -8.88
N LYS A 50 -13.71 -2.98 -9.88
CA LYS A 50 -12.68 -3.21 -10.89
C LYS A 50 -11.26 -3.18 -10.32
N VAL A 51 -10.99 -2.33 -9.33
CA VAL A 51 -9.70 -2.26 -8.64
C VAL A 51 -9.47 -3.55 -7.84
N GLN A 52 -10.49 -4.02 -7.10
CA GLN A 52 -10.42 -5.28 -6.36
C GLN A 52 -10.18 -6.48 -7.30
N THR A 53 -10.89 -6.55 -8.42
CA THR A 53 -10.68 -7.63 -9.40
C THR A 53 -9.25 -7.61 -9.94
N LEU A 54 -8.74 -6.45 -10.37
CA LEU A 54 -7.37 -6.35 -10.88
C LEU A 54 -6.33 -6.78 -9.83
N LEU A 55 -6.52 -6.40 -8.57
CA LEU A 55 -5.60 -6.75 -7.49
C LEU A 55 -5.67 -8.25 -7.14
N SER A 56 -6.87 -8.82 -7.07
CA SER A 56 -7.06 -10.25 -6.83
C SER A 56 -6.47 -11.08 -7.99
N ASP A 57 -6.76 -10.70 -9.24
CA ASP A 57 -6.18 -11.33 -10.44
C ASP A 57 -4.65 -11.24 -10.42
N PHE A 58 -4.09 -10.09 -10.02
CA PHE A 58 -2.65 -9.90 -9.88
C PHE A 58 -2.02 -10.88 -8.90
N PHE A 59 -2.69 -11.19 -7.79
CA PHE A 59 -2.29 -12.17 -6.78
C PHE A 59 -2.91 -13.56 -7.03
N ASN A 60 -3.13 -13.94 -8.29
CA ASN A 60 -3.59 -15.27 -8.70
C ASN A 60 -4.93 -15.70 -8.06
N GLY A 61 -5.88 -14.76 -7.94
CA GLY A 61 -7.20 -15.00 -7.37
C GLY A 61 -7.25 -15.02 -5.84
N LYS A 62 -6.20 -14.56 -5.16
CA LYS A 62 -6.18 -14.45 -3.69
C LYS A 62 -7.35 -13.60 -3.19
N GLU A 63 -7.99 -14.04 -2.11
CA GLU A 63 -9.04 -13.30 -1.42
C GLU A 63 -8.45 -12.05 -0.76
N LEU A 64 -9.11 -10.90 -0.97
CA LEU A 64 -8.68 -9.63 -0.40
C LEU A 64 -9.28 -9.45 0.99
N CYS A 65 -8.46 -9.05 1.96
CA CYS A 65 -8.88 -8.83 3.32
C CYS A 65 -9.80 -7.61 3.43
N LYS A 66 -11.02 -7.85 3.93
CA LYS A 66 -12.11 -6.88 4.10
C LYS A 66 -12.58 -6.76 5.55
N SER A 67 -11.83 -7.34 6.49
CA SER A 67 -12.18 -7.33 7.92
C SER A 67 -11.98 -5.97 8.59
N ILE A 68 -11.30 -5.04 7.92
CA ILE A 68 -11.01 -3.70 8.42
C ILE A 68 -11.77 -2.67 7.56
N ASN A 69 -12.34 -1.64 8.20
CA ASN A 69 -12.97 -0.54 7.50
C ASN A 69 -11.89 0.27 6.74
N PRO A 70 -11.94 0.35 5.39
CA PRO A 70 -10.89 0.98 4.61
C PRO A 70 -10.76 2.49 4.86
N ASP A 71 -11.83 3.14 5.33
CA ASP A 71 -11.84 4.60 5.55
C ASP A 71 -11.25 4.98 6.93
N GLU A 72 -11.18 4.02 7.87
CA GLU A 72 -10.77 4.25 9.26
C GLU A 72 -9.45 3.55 9.62
N ALA A 73 -9.01 2.57 8.82
CA ALA A 73 -7.83 1.75 9.10
C ALA A 73 -6.58 2.57 9.47
N VAL A 74 -6.34 3.67 8.74
CA VAL A 74 -5.19 4.55 8.98
C VAL A 74 -5.32 5.27 10.32
N ALA A 75 -6.49 5.84 10.61
CA ALA A 75 -6.74 6.55 11.88
C ALA A 75 -6.66 5.59 13.07
N TYR A 76 -7.16 4.36 12.91
CA TYR A 76 -7.08 3.32 13.91
C TYR A 76 -5.63 2.95 14.23
N GLY A 77 -4.80 2.69 13.21
CA GLY A 77 -3.38 2.40 13.40
C GLY A 77 -2.61 3.56 14.05
N ALA A 78 -2.92 4.80 13.66
CA ALA A 78 -2.32 5.99 14.26
C ALA A 78 -2.71 6.14 15.75
N ALA A 79 -3.95 5.84 16.12
CA ALA A 79 -4.40 5.88 17.51
C ALA A 79 -3.68 4.81 18.36
N VAL A 80 -3.47 3.62 17.81
CA VAL A 80 -2.66 2.56 18.46
C VAL A 80 -1.23 3.05 18.68
N GLN A 81 -0.61 3.67 17.68
CA GLN A 81 0.74 4.22 17.82
C GLN A 81 0.80 5.37 18.85
N ALA A 82 -0.21 6.22 18.91
CA ALA A 82 -0.29 7.30 19.90
C ALA A 82 -0.39 6.74 21.34
N ALA A 83 -1.19 5.69 21.54
CA ALA A 83 -1.32 4.99 22.81
C ALA A 83 0.01 4.37 23.29
N ILE A 84 0.80 3.80 22.36
CA ILE A 84 2.15 3.30 22.66
C ILE A 84 3.05 4.44 23.14
N LEU A 85 3.06 5.57 22.42
CA LEU A 85 3.92 6.71 22.73
C LEU A 85 3.51 7.46 24.02
N SER A 86 2.22 7.48 24.36
CA SER A 86 1.74 8.07 25.61
C SER A 86 1.95 7.16 26.83
N GLY A 87 2.32 5.90 26.62
CA GLY A 87 2.39 4.89 27.68
C GLY A 87 1.02 4.43 28.19
N GLU A 88 -0.08 4.87 27.57
CA GLU A 88 -1.45 4.48 27.91
C GLU A 88 -1.89 3.32 27.02
N GLY A 89 -1.76 2.08 27.50
CA GLY A 89 -2.13 0.90 26.71
C GLY A 89 -2.03 -0.42 27.47
N ASN A 90 -2.60 -1.47 26.90
CA ASN A 90 -2.48 -2.85 27.40
C ASN A 90 -1.03 -3.36 27.17
N GLU A 91 -0.51 -4.23 28.04
CA GLU A 91 0.83 -4.84 27.93
C GLU A 91 1.10 -5.39 26.52
N LYS A 92 0.08 -5.96 25.87
CA LYS A 92 0.16 -6.50 24.50
C LYS A 92 0.54 -5.49 23.41
N VAL A 93 0.36 -4.19 23.67
CA VAL A 93 0.61 -3.12 22.69
C VAL A 93 1.99 -2.48 22.94
N GLN A 94 2.55 -2.60 24.14
CA GLN A 94 3.85 -2.01 24.49
C GLN A 94 5.03 -2.68 23.80
N ASP A 95 4.91 -3.96 23.43
CA ASP A 95 5.95 -4.72 22.72
C ASP A 95 5.94 -4.50 21.19
N LEU A 96 5.14 -3.55 20.69
CA LEU A 96 5.03 -3.31 19.25
C LEU A 96 6.19 -2.42 18.76
N LEU A 97 7.08 -3.01 17.96
CA LEU A 97 8.17 -2.32 17.28
C LEU A 97 7.78 -2.03 15.81
N LEU A 98 7.82 -0.75 15.42
CA LEU A 98 7.68 -0.33 14.02
C LEU A 98 9.04 0.05 13.45
N LEU A 99 9.36 -0.53 12.30
CA LEU A 99 10.53 -0.18 11.49
C LEU A 99 10.02 0.32 10.14
N ASP A 100 10.41 1.54 9.78
CA ASP A 100 9.98 2.20 8.53
C ASP A 100 11.20 2.61 7.69
N VAL A 101 10.96 2.95 6.42
CA VAL A 101 12.00 3.24 5.41
C VAL A 101 11.77 4.58 4.72
N SER A 102 12.85 5.16 4.16
CA SER A 102 12.72 6.32 3.27
C SER A 102 12.09 5.88 1.95
N PRO A 103 11.05 6.58 1.42
CA PRO A 103 10.38 6.17 0.18
C PRO A 103 11.19 6.50 -1.09
N LEU A 104 12.15 7.40 -1.00
CA LEU A 104 12.98 7.86 -2.11
C LEU A 104 14.44 7.94 -1.67
N SER A 105 15.32 7.66 -2.63
CA SER A 105 16.74 7.80 -2.42
C SER A 105 17.10 9.29 -2.23
N MET A 106 17.92 9.57 -1.22
CA MET A 106 18.46 10.90 -0.95
C MET A 106 19.91 10.97 -1.41
N GLY A 107 20.30 12.09 -1.98
CA GLY A 107 21.63 12.27 -2.57
C GLY A 107 21.89 13.71 -2.96
N LEU A 108 22.99 13.92 -3.68
CA LEU A 108 23.44 15.24 -4.11
C LEU A 108 23.83 15.25 -5.58
N GLU A 109 23.77 16.42 -6.18
CA GLU A 109 24.24 16.65 -7.54
C GLU A 109 25.78 16.64 -7.58
N THR A 110 26.32 15.92 -8.55
CA THR A 110 27.76 15.86 -8.85
C THR A 110 28.08 16.54 -10.17
N VAL A 111 29.36 16.87 -10.37
CA VAL A 111 29.85 17.52 -11.60
C VAL A 111 29.35 16.75 -12.83
N GLY A 112 28.71 17.47 -13.76
CA GLY A 112 28.04 16.87 -14.91
C GLY A 112 26.52 16.73 -14.75
N GLY A 113 25.93 17.23 -13.66
CA GLY A 113 24.48 17.25 -13.46
C GLY A 113 23.89 15.90 -13.07
N VAL A 114 24.72 14.99 -12.55
CA VAL A 114 24.32 13.63 -12.21
C VAL A 114 24.00 13.53 -10.72
N MET A 115 22.86 12.94 -10.40
CA MET A 115 22.48 12.63 -9.01
C MET A 115 23.30 11.45 -8.48
N THR A 116 24.05 11.67 -7.40
CA THR A 116 24.73 10.62 -6.64
C THR A 116 23.94 10.31 -5.38
N VAL A 117 23.44 9.07 -5.29
CA VAL A 117 22.67 8.59 -4.13
C VAL A 117 23.59 8.33 -2.94
N LEU A 118 23.18 8.83 -1.77
CA LEU A 118 23.86 8.61 -0.49
C LEU A 118 23.06 7.69 0.44
N ILE A 119 21.73 7.86 0.45
CA ILE A 119 20.79 7.00 1.18
C ILE A 119 19.87 6.38 0.12
N PRO A 120 19.96 5.07 -0.13
CA PRO A 120 19.18 4.39 -1.16
C PRO A 120 17.68 4.33 -0.83
#